data_AF-A0A540NAZ9-F1
#
_entry.id   AF-A0A540NAZ9-F1
#
_cell.length_a   1.000
_cell.length_b   1.000
_cell.length_c   1.000
_cell.angle_alpha   90.00
_cell.angle_beta   90.00
_cell.angle_gamma   90.00
#
_symmetry.space_group_name_H-M   'P 1'
#
loop_
_entity.id
_entity.type
_entity.pdbx_description
1 polymer ?
#
loop_
_entity_poly.entity_id
_entity_poly.type
_entity_poly.pdbx_seq_one_letter_code
_entity_poly.pdbx_strand_id
1 'polypeptide(L)'
;MLSMKTTIVPVDKTSHEILIQWFNLIELEQLYERIGRDVELTDIFGCLTAVQPTEEVTIQRTRIAKKRNLNLQNIGGETVKITLWGETTMSFEDSGVQPVLPPVFVALTSLKVKQYQGHTPTCFI
;
A
#
# COMPACT_ATOMS: atom_id res chain seq x y z
N MET A 1 -2.44 18.17 13.88
CA MET A 1 -2.16 17.92 15.32
C MET A 1 -3.43 18.24 16.08
N LEU A 2 -3.99 17.27 16.79
CA LEU A 2 -5.21 17.51 17.59
C LEU A 2 -4.82 18.25 18.87
N SER A 3 -5.70 19.12 19.36
CA SER A 3 -5.48 19.88 20.59
C SER A 3 -6.25 19.26 21.75
N MET A 4 -5.94 19.65 22.98
CA MET A 4 -6.74 19.22 24.14
C MET A 4 -8.20 19.70 24.11
N LYS A 5 -8.52 20.66 23.24
CA LYS A 5 -9.91 21.13 23.03
C LYS A 5 -10.63 20.33 21.94
N THR A 6 -9.95 19.42 21.25
CA THR A 6 -10.54 18.64 20.17
C THR A 6 -11.37 17.49 20.73
N THR A 7 -12.62 17.38 20.29
CA THR A 7 -13.53 16.28 20.64
C THR A 7 -13.86 15.50 19.38
N ILE A 8 -13.78 14.17 19.46
CA ILE A 8 -14.15 13.24 18.38
C ILE A 8 -15.43 12.55 18.83
N VAL A 9 -16.49 12.67 18.04
CA VAL A 9 -17.81 12.11 18.36
C VAL A 9 -18.26 11.26 17.17
N PRO A 10 -18.74 10.01 17.39
CA PRO A 10 -19.28 9.19 16.32
C PRO A 10 -20.53 9.84 15.72
N VAL A 11 -20.74 9.63 14.42
CA VAL A 11 -21.90 10.14 13.70
C VAL A 11 -22.74 8.95 13.27
N ASP A 12 -23.92 8.79 13.88
CA ASP A 12 -24.74 7.59 13.69
C ASP A 12 -25.36 7.51 12.28
N LYS A 13 -25.76 8.66 11.71
CA LYS A 13 -26.21 8.82 10.32
C LYS A 13 -26.04 10.28 9.90
N THR A 14 -25.34 10.51 8.79
CA THR A 14 -25.31 11.81 8.10
C THR A 14 -26.50 11.89 7.14
N SER A 15 -27.08 13.08 6.94
CA SER A 15 -28.07 13.33 5.88
C SER A 15 -27.46 13.31 4.47
N HIS A 16 -26.13 13.28 4.39
CA HIS A 16 -25.33 13.26 3.17
C HIS A 16 -24.37 12.06 3.23
N GLU A 17 -24.11 11.37 2.13
CA GLU A 17 -23.13 10.29 2.10
C GLU A 17 -21.72 10.83 2.42
N ILE A 18 -21.02 10.17 3.35
CA ILE A 18 -19.59 10.42 3.55
C ILE A 18 -18.88 9.86 2.32
N LEU A 19 -18.18 10.72 1.58
CA LEU A 19 -17.47 10.30 0.37
C LEU A 19 -16.40 9.28 0.73
N ILE A 20 -16.52 8.12 0.09
CA ILE A 20 -15.50 7.07 0.13
C ILE A 20 -14.29 7.58 -0.69
N GLN A 21 -13.08 7.19 -0.28
CA GLN A 21 -11.83 7.55 -0.94
C GLN A 21 -11.93 7.41 -2.46
N TRP A 22 -11.60 8.48 -3.19
CA TRP A 22 -11.44 8.46 -4.64
C TRP A 22 -10.02 7.99 -4.97
N PHE A 23 -9.89 7.07 -5.92
CA PHE A 23 -8.62 6.55 -6.40
C PHE A 23 -8.34 7.04 -7.82
N ASN A 24 -7.13 7.52 -8.07
CA ASN A 24 -6.64 7.84 -9.40
C ASN A 24 -5.72 6.71 -9.89
N LEU A 25 -6.34 5.58 -10.24
CA LEU A 25 -5.65 4.34 -10.57
C LEU A 25 -4.81 4.49 -11.84
N ILE A 26 -3.58 3.99 -11.79
CA ILE A 26 -2.74 3.77 -12.97
C ILE A 26 -2.62 2.27 -13.26
N GLU A 27 -2.53 1.92 -14.54
CA GLU A 27 -2.22 0.56 -14.96
C GLU A 27 -0.81 0.16 -14.54
N LEU A 28 -0.60 -1.12 -14.21
CA LEU A 28 0.70 -1.61 -13.72
C LEU A 28 1.81 -1.47 -14.77
N GLU A 29 1.44 -1.64 -16.04
CA GLU A 29 2.26 -1.47 -17.23
C GLU A 29 2.80 -0.05 -17.36
N GLN A 30 2.11 0.95 -16.79
CA GLN A 30 2.47 2.37 -16.88
C GLN A 30 3.27 2.85 -15.66
N LEU A 31 3.52 1.99 -14.67
CA LEU A 31 4.25 2.37 -13.46
C LEU A 31 5.67 2.86 -13.74
N TYR A 32 6.30 2.42 -14.84
CA TYR A 32 7.64 2.87 -15.21
C TYR A 32 7.69 4.39 -15.42
N GLU A 33 6.59 5.01 -15.85
CA GLU A 33 6.51 6.45 -16.04
C GLU A 33 6.65 7.18 -14.70
N ARG A 34 6.19 6.58 -13.59
CA ARG A 34 6.19 7.19 -12.25
C ARG A 34 7.50 7.01 -11.50
N ILE A 35 8.48 6.28 -12.05
CA ILE A 35 9.75 5.99 -11.35
C ILE A 35 10.46 7.30 -10.98
N GLY A 36 10.72 7.48 -9.68
CA GLY A 36 11.47 8.62 -9.17
C GLY A 36 10.69 9.95 -9.12
N ARG A 37 9.43 9.97 -9.58
CA ARG A 37 8.52 11.12 -9.46
C ARG A 37 7.87 11.15 -8.09
N ASP A 38 8.67 11.38 -7.05
CA ASP A 38 8.22 11.31 -5.64
C ASP A 38 7.16 12.36 -5.25
N VAL A 39 6.90 13.34 -6.11
CA VAL A 39 5.86 14.36 -5.96
C VAL A 39 4.49 13.84 -6.44
N GLU A 40 4.48 12.90 -7.40
CA GLU A 40 3.28 12.29 -7.96
C GLU A 40 3.02 10.95 -7.30
N LEU A 41 2.26 10.97 -6.22
CA LEU A 41 1.83 9.72 -5.59
C LEU A 41 0.87 8.95 -6.49
N THR A 42 0.95 7.64 -6.41
CA THR A 42 0.34 6.73 -7.37
C THR A 42 -0.64 5.79 -6.67
N ASP A 43 -1.83 5.64 -7.23
CA ASP A 43 -2.81 4.68 -6.78
C ASP A 43 -2.82 3.48 -7.73
N ILE A 44 -2.92 2.27 -7.20
CA ILE A 44 -2.96 1.04 -7.99
C ILE A 44 -4.03 0.09 -7.47
N PHE A 45 -4.45 -0.83 -8.32
CA PHE A 45 -5.40 -1.88 -7.99
C PHE A 45 -4.91 -3.21 -8.58
N GLY A 46 -5.06 -4.30 -7.84
CA GLY A 46 -4.65 -5.62 -8.33
C GLY A 46 -5.06 -6.76 -7.41
N CYS A 47 -4.92 -7.98 -7.93
CA CYS A 47 -5.07 -9.22 -7.20
C CYS A 47 -3.83 -9.48 -6.34
N LEU A 48 -4.01 -9.66 -5.04
CA LEU A 48 -2.95 -10.04 -4.13
C LEU A 48 -2.59 -11.52 -4.34
N THR A 49 -1.41 -11.76 -4.88
CA THR A 49 -0.94 -13.12 -5.21
C THR A 49 0.03 -13.69 -4.18
N ALA A 50 0.72 -12.84 -3.43
CA ALA A 50 1.60 -13.27 -2.36
C ALA A 50 1.74 -12.22 -1.26
N VAL A 51 1.85 -12.70 -0.01
CA VAL A 51 2.22 -11.93 1.17
C VAL A 51 3.48 -12.58 1.74
N GLN A 52 4.58 -11.84 1.78
CA GLN A 52 5.82 -12.35 2.36
C GLN A 52 5.83 -12.17 3.89
N PRO A 53 6.60 -12.97 4.63
CA PRO A 53 6.82 -12.75 6.06
C PRO A 53 7.39 -11.35 6.33
N THR A 54 7.16 -10.82 7.54
CA THR A 54 7.81 -9.59 7.98
C THR A 54 9.32 -9.81 8.12
N GLU A 55 10.10 -8.87 7.59
CA GLU A 55 11.56 -8.84 7.66
C GLU A 55 12.01 -7.62 8.47
N GLU A 56 13.07 -7.78 9.27
CA GLU A 56 13.79 -6.66 9.88
C GLU A 56 14.99 -6.29 9.03
N VAL A 57 15.14 -5.00 8.73
CA VAL A 57 16.23 -4.46 7.92
C VAL A 57 16.87 -3.27 8.61
N THR A 58 18.19 -3.28 8.64
CA THR A 58 19.00 -2.19 9.20
C THR A 58 19.17 -1.08 8.16
N ILE A 59 18.45 0.02 8.35
CA ILE A 59 18.56 1.23 7.54
C ILE A 59 19.74 2.07 8.06
N GLN A 60 20.62 2.48 7.14
CA GLN A 60 21.75 3.39 7.43
C GLN A 60 22.65 2.93 8.60
N ARG A 61 22.71 1.62 8.86
CA ARG A 61 23.50 0.99 9.95
C ARG A 61 23.11 1.39 11.38
N THR A 62 22.00 2.10 11.56
CA THR A 62 21.62 2.67 12.87
C THR A 62 20.19 2.37 13.27
N ARG A 63 19.28 2.27 12.30
CA ARG A 63 17.84 2.09 12.57
C ARG A 63 17.37 0.73 12.07
N ILE A 64 16.85 -0.08 12.97
CA ILE A 64 16.10 -1.28 12.59
C ILE A 64 14.71 -0.84 12.16
N ALA A 65 14.30 -1.26 10.97
CA ALA A 65 12.96 -1.05 10.45
C ALA A 65 12.35 -2.39 10.05
N LYS A 66 11.06 -2.56 10.34
CA LYS A 66 10.27 -3.68 9.83
C LYS A 66 9.77 -3.34 8.43
N LYS A 67 9.87 -4.32 7.52
CA LYS A 67 9.26 -4.26 6.20
C LYS A 67 8.53 -5.57 5.91
N ARG A 68 7.58 -5.53 4.98
CA ARG A 68 6.90 -6.70 4.42
C ARG A 68 6.65 -6.45 2.94
N ASN A 69 6.83 -7.47 2.09
CA ASN A 69 6.51 -7.33 0.67
C ASN A 69 5.21 -8.05 0.32
N LEU A 70 4.47 -7.46 -0.60
CA LEU A 70 3.29 -8.03 -1.26
C LEU A 70 3.56 -8.13 -2.76
N ASN A 71 2.94 -9.10 -3.42
CA ASN A 71 2.86 -9.14 -4.88
C ASN A 71 1.42 -8.91 -5.31
N LEU A 72 1.23 -7.94 -6.20
CA LEU A 72 -0.06 -7.68 -6.85
C LEU A 72 0.06 -8.03 -8.33
N GLN A 73 -0.99 -8.61 -8.89
CA GLN A 73 -1.11 -8.93 -10.31
C GLN A 73 -2.36 -8.27 -10.89
N ASN A 74 -2.27 -7.66 -12.07
CA ASN A 74 -3.44 -7.19 -12.82
C ASN A 74 -4.07 -8.33 -13.64
N ILE A 75 -5.07 -8.02 -14.47
CA ILE A 75 -5.71 -9.01 -15.35
C ILE A 75 -4.83 -9.44 -16.54
N GLY A 76 -3.84 -8.62 -16.92
CA GLY A 76 -2.89 -8.92 -18.01
C GLY A 76 -1.78 -9.88 -17.60
N GLY A 77 -1.59 -10.08 -16.29
CA GLY A 77 -0.58 -10.95 -15.72
C GLY A 77 0.66 -10.21 -15.22
N GLU A 78 0.76 -8.91 -15.48
CA GLU A 78 1.80 -8.03 -14.95
C GLU A 78 1.78 -8.03 -13.43
N THR A 79 2.97 -8.20 -12.85
CA THR A 79 3.14 -8.27 -11.41
C THR A 79 3.97 -7.11 -10.91
N VAL A 80 3.53 -6.49 -9.83
CA VAL A 80 4.27 -5.46 -9.10
C VAL A 80 4.56 -5.91 -7.68
N LYS A 81 5.75 -5.57 -7.19
CA LYS A 81 6.12 -5.74 -5.79
C LYS A 81 5.80 -4.48 -5.00
N ILE A 82 5.10 -4.64 -3.89
CA ILE A 82 4.80 -3.56 -2.95
C ILE A 82 5.58 -3.83 -1.67
N THR A 83 6.26 -2.82 -1.13
CA THR A 83 6.94 -2.91 0.17
C THR A 83 6.25 -2.00 1.17
N LEU A 84 5.70 -2.61 2.22
CA LEU A 84 5.15 -1.96 3.39
C LEU A 84 6.26 -1.70 4.41
N TRP A 85 6.25 -0.55 5.07
CA TRP A 85 7.21 -0.17 6.11
C TRP A 85 6.51 0.20 7.42
N GLY A 86 7.22 0.05 8.54
CA GLY A 86 6.75 0.54 9.85
C GLY A 86 5.61 -0.28 10.44
N GLU A 87 4.81 0.31 11.34
CA GLU A 87 3.76 -0.41 12.08
C GLU A 87 2.64 -0.98 11.19
N THR A 88 2.42 -0.40 10.00
CA THR A 88 1.50 -0.90 8.96
C THR A 88 1.83 -2.34 8.53
N THR A 89 3.06 -2.81 8.72
CA THR A 89 3.44 -4.21 8.48
C THR A 89 2.77 -5.20 9.45
N MET A 90 2.42 -4.77 10.66
CA MET A 90 1.92 -5.63 11.74
C MET A 90 0.41 -5.88 11.65
N SER A 91 -0.39 -4.89 11.23
CA SER A 91 -1.85 -5.02 11.18
C SER A 91 -2.37 -5.78 9.95
N PHE A 92 -1.56 -5.94 8.91
CA PHE A 92 -1.97 -6.57 7.65
C PHE A 92 -2.32 -8.06 7.80
N GLU A 93 -1.77 -8.75 8.81
CA GLU A 93 -2.12 -10.14 9.12
C GLU A 93 -3.12 -10.27 10.29
N ASP A 94 -3.06 -9.42 11.31
CA ASP A 94 -3.82 -9.63 12.55
C ASP A 94 -5.30 -9.18 12.52
N SER A 95 -5.73 -8.41 11.52
CA SER A 95 -7.08 -7.81 11.54
C SER A 95 -7.99 -8.09 10.34
N GLY A 96 -7.56 -8.85 9.33
CA GLY A 96 -8.47 -9.09 8.19
C GLY A 96 -8.07 -10.05 7.06
N VAL A 97 -6.94 -10.77 7.14
CA VAL A 97 -6.46 -11.59 6.00
C VAL A 97 -6.20 -13.06 6.37
N GLN A 98 -6.96 -13.63 7.31
CA GLN A 98 -7.12 -15.08 7.47
C GLN A 98 -8.58 -15.51 7.22
N PRO A 99 -8.81 -16.52 6.37
CA PRO A 99 -8.39 -16.61 4.97
C PRO A 99 -9.49 -15.96 4.11
N VAL A 100 -9.25 -14.77 3.55
CA VAL A 100 -10.09 -14.32 2.43
C VAL A 100 -9.77 -15.28 1.29
N LEU A 101 -10.72 -16.15 0.95
CA LEU A 101 -10.54 -17.13 -0.12
C LEU A 101 -10.15 -16.36 -1.40
N PRO A 102 -9.08 -16.76 -2.09
CA PRO A 102 -8.67 -16.08 -3.31
C PRO A 102 -9.80 -16.12 -4.36
N PRO A 103 -9.91 -15.07 -5.20
CA PRO A 103 -8.99 -13.94 -5.31
C PRO A 103 -9.25 -12.81 -4.30
N VAL A 104 -8.19 -12.26 -3.72
CA VAL A 104 -8.23 -11.05 -2.88
C VAL A 104 -7.78 -9.87 -3.72
N PHE A 105 -8.64 -8.85 -3.88
CA PHE A 105 -8.29 -7.62 -4.59
C PHE A 105 -7.98 -6.49 -3.60
N VAL A 106 -6.94 -5.72 -3.89
CA VAL A 106 -6.47 -4.63 -3.03
C VAL A 106 -6.33 -3.36 -3.86
N ALA A 107 -6.91 -2.27 -3.37
CA ALA A 107 -6.63 -0.92 -3.81
C ALA A 107 -5.62 -0.30 -2.85
N LEU A 108 -4.54 0.26 -3.38
CA LEU A 108 -3.52 0.96 -2.62
C LEU A 108 -3.44 2.39 -3.14
N THR A 109 -3.42 3.35 -2.24
CA THR A 109 -3.32 4.77 -2.59
C THR A 109 -2.02 5.37 -2.07
N SER A 110 -1.60 6.46 -2.71
CA SER A 110 -0.53 7.33 -2.23
C SER A 110 0.86 6.66 -2.24
N LEU A 111 1.11 5.76 -3.20
CA LEU A 111 2.37 5.02 -3.32
C LEU A 111 3.47 5.85 -3.98
N LYS A 112 4.71 5.61 -3.54
CA LYS A 112 5.93 6.02 -4.25
C LYS A 112 6.41 4.89 -5.15
N VAL A 113 6.77 5.21 -6.39
CA VAL A 113 7.29 4.23 -7.35
C VAL A 113 8.79 4.40 -7.52
N LYS A 114 9.56 3.34 -7.27
CA LYS A 114 11.02 3.31 -7.50
C LYS A 114 11.41 2.09 -8.31
N GLN A 115 12.56 2.18 -8.96
CA GLN A 115 13.24 1.03 -9.52
C GLN A 115 14.15 0.41 -8.46
N TYR A 116 14.00 -0.88 -8.19
CA TYR A 116 14.87 -1.62 -7.26
C TYR A 116 15.70 -2.66 -8.03
N GLN A 117 17.01 -2.64 -7.82
CA GLN A 117 17.99 -3.56 -8.45
C GLN A 117 17.91 -3.65 -9.99
N GLY A 118 17.36 -2.63 -10.67
CA GLY A 118 17.39 -2.52 -12.13
C GLY A 118 16.35 -3.33 -12.90
N HIS A 119 15.53 -4.18 -12.25
CA HIS A 119 14.74 -5.19 -12.97
C HIS A 119 13.21 -4.96 -12.95
N THR A 120 12.65 -4.32 -11.92
CA THR A 120 11.18 -4.20 -11.80
C THR A 120 10.78 -2.95 -11.01
N PRO A 121 9.73 -2.21 -11.44
CA PRO A 121 9.11 -1.18 -10.60
C PRO A 121 8.67 -1.81 -9.27
N THR A 122 9.10 -1.19 -8.17
CA THR A 122 8.68 -1.53 -6.81
C THR A 122 7.97 -0.31 -6.24
N CYS A 123 6.81 -0.52 -5.64
CA CYS A 123 6.06 0.56 -4.99
C CYS A 123 6.19 0.48 -3.48
N PHE A 124 6.12 1.62 -2.81
CA PHE A 124 6.27 1.76 -1.36
C PHE A 124 5.13 2.62 -0.81
N ILE A 125 4.65 2.27 0.38
CA ILE A 125 3.84 3.16 1.24
C ILE A 125 4.80 3.94 2.14
#